data_AF-A0A842SFI6-F1
#
_entry.id   AF-A0A842SFI6-F1
#
_cell.length_a   1.000
_cell.length_b   1.000
_cell.length_c   1.000
_cell.angle_alpha   90.00
_cell.angle_beta   90.00
_cell.angle_gamma   90.00
#
_symmetry.space_group_name_H-M   'P 1'
#
loop_
_entity.id
_entity.type
_entity.pdbx_description
1 polymer ?
#
loop_
_entity_poly.entity_id
_entity_poly.type
_entity_poly.pdbx_seq_one_letter_code
_entity_poly.pdbx_strand_id
1 'polypeptide(L)' 'MGIGRGLANLSVTIIASMVLILLGIIYYMVTIWIIKVGAGWAGYSDVEGNMVVLTAGIVTAASMIGSAIQQ' A
#
# COMPACT_ATOMS: atom_id res chain seq x y z
N MET A 1 -11.52 -37.19 6.15
CA MET A 1 -10.58 -36.37 5.35
C MET A 1 -11.09 -34.92 5.26
N GLY A 2 -10.89 -34.10 6.29
CA GLY A 2 -11.40 -32.71 6.32
C GLY A 2 -10.45 -31.71 6.98
N ILE A 3 -9.78 -32.11 8.05
CA ILE A 3 -8.93 -31.20 8.84
C ILE A 3 -7.59 -30.89 8.13
N GLY A 4 -6.95 -31.89 7.52
CA GLY A 4 -5.65 -31.69 6.83
C GLY A 4 -5.70 -30.73 5.63
N ARG A 5 -6.82 -30.71 4.89
CA ARG A 5 -7.04 -29.74 3.80
C ARG A 5 -7.35 -28.33 4.33
N GLY A 6 -8.07 -28.23 5.45
CA GLY A 6 -8.33 -26.96 6.13
C GLY A 6 -7.04 -26.30 6.62
N LEU A 7 -6.13 -27.05 7.24
CA LEU A 7 -4.84 -26.54 7.71
C LEU A 7 -3.93 -26.09 6.55
N ALA A 8 -3.93 -26.82 5.43
CA ALA A 8 -3.19 -26.43 4.23
C ALA A 8 -3.76 -25.15 3.58
N ASN A 9 -5.07 -24.95 3.60
CA ASN A 9 -5.67 -23.72 3.07
C ASN A 9 -5.36 -22.51 3.96
N LEU A 10 -5.36 -22.68 5.29
CA LEU A 10 -5.02 -21.60 6.22
C LEU A 10 -3.58 -21.11 6.03
N SER A 11 -2.62 -22.01 5.82
CA SER A 11 -1.23 -21.60 5.58
C SER A 11 -1.08 -20.81 4.28
N VAL A 12 -1.78 -21.20 3.22
CA VAL A 12 -1.82 -20.45 1.95
C VAL A 12 -2.44 -19.06 2.15
N THR A 13 -3.54 -18.95 2.90
CA THR A 13 -4.15 -17.65 3.21
C THR A 13 -3.19 -16.73 3.97
N ILE A 14 -2.47 -17.25 4.97
CA ILE A 14 -1.49 -16.47 5.73
C ILE A 14 -0.39 -15.94 4.81
N ILE A 15 0.17 -16.79 3.96
CA ILE A 15 1.23 -16.40 3.01
C ILE A 15 0.68 -15.33 2.04
N ALA A 16 -0.51 -15.52 1.50
CA ALA A 16 -1.14 -14.55 0.61
C ALA A 16 -1.35 -13.19 1.30
N SER A 17 -1.86 -13.17 2.54
CA SER A 17 -2.00 -11.94 3.32
C SER A 17 -0.66 -11.27 3.58
N MET A 18 0.40 -12.02 3.91
CA MET A 18 1.74 -11.46 4.07
C MET A 18 2.26 -10.81 2.78
N VAL A 19 2.06 -11.46 1.63
CA VAL A 19 2.46 -10.89 0.33
C VAL A 19 1.67 -9.61 0.04
N LEU A 20 0.37 -9.58 0.30
CA LEU A 20 -0.45 -8.37 0.13
C LEU A 20 0.01 -7.22 1.02
N ILE A 21 0.36 -7.50 2.28
CA ILE A 21 0.91 -6.50 3.21
C ILE A 21 2.23 -5.93 2.67
N LEU A 22 3.15 -6.80 2.22
CA LEU A 22 4.42 -6.37 1.64
C LEU A 22 4.21 -5.51 0.38
N LEU A 23 3.29 -5.92 -0.50
CA LEU A 23 2.93 -5.14 -1.68
C LEU A 23 2.40 -3.75 -1.29
N GLY A 24 1.52 -3.68 -0.29
CA GLY A 24 0.98 -2.42 0.22
C GLY A 24 2.07 -1.49 0.77
N ILE A 25 3.04 -2.03 1.52
CA ILE A 25 4.18 -1.26 2.03
C ILE A 25 5.03 -0.69 0.89
N ILE A 26 5.34 -1.51 -0.12
CA ILE A 26 6.12 -1.06 -1.30
C ILE A 26 5.38 0.05 -2.02
N TYR A 27 4.07 -0.11 -2.25
CA TYR A 27 3.25 0.89 -2.92
C TYR A 27 3.22 2.21 -2.16
N TYR A 28 3.10 2.13 -0.83
CA TYR A 28 3.14 3.30 0.05
C TYR A 28 4.49 4.04 -0.03
N MET A 29 5.61 3.31 -0.01
CA MET A 29 6.95 3.88 -0.16
C MET A 29 7.14 4.60 -1.51
N VAL A 30 6.68 3.98 -2.60
CA VAL A 30 6.70 4.60 -3.94
C VAL A 30 5.83 5.86 -3.96
N THR A 31 4.66 5.82 -3.31
CA THR A 31 3.75 6.98 -3.21
C THR A 31 4.42 8.16 -2.49
N ILE A 32 5.11 7.91 -1.36
CA ILE A 32 5.90 8.93 -0.66
C ILE A 32 6.93 9.55 -1.60
N TRP A 33 7.64 8.74 -2.37
CA TRP A 33 8.64 9.24 -3.32
C TRP A 33 8.01 10.14 -4.39
N ILE A 34 6.89 9.73 -4.98
CA ILE A 34 6.13 10.54 -5.95
C ILE A 34 5.74 11.89 -5.34
N ILE A 35 5.22 11.91 -4.11
CA ILE A 35 4.82 13.15 -3.44
C ILE A 35 6.01 14.06 -3.20
N LYS A 36 7.14 13.54 -2.71
CA LYS A 36 8.34 14.35 -2.47
C LYS A 36 8.89 14.96 -3.76
N VAL A 37 8.94 14.18 -4.85
CA VAL A 37 9.37 14.68 -6.17
C VAL A 37 8.40 15.72 -6.71
N GLY A 38 7.10 15.46 -6.65
CA GLY A 38 6.06 16.38 -7.11
C GLY A 38 6.04 17.70 -6.33
N ALA A 39 6.25 17.64 -5.01
CA ALA A 39 6.35 18.84 -4.18
C ALA A 39 7.59 19.67 -4.51
N GLY A 40 8.73 19.02 -4.78
CA GLY A 40 9.94 19.68 -5.26
C GLY A 40 9.72 20.40 -6.59
N TRP A 41 8.98 19.79 -7.53
CA TRP A 41 8.62 20.44 -8.80
C TRP A 41 7.64 21.61 -8.64
N ALA A 42 6.78 21.57 -7.63
CA ALA A 42 5.88 22.66 -7.28
C ALA A 42 6.56 23.82 -6.51
N GLY A 43 7.87 23.73 -6.26
CA GLY A 43 8.64 24.78 -5.56
C GLY A 43 8.58 24.69 -4.04
N TYR A 44 8.05 23.61 -3.47
CA TYR A 44 8.07 23.38 -2.03
C TYR A 44 9.38 22.71 -1.60
N SER A 45 10.15 23.37 -0.75
CA SER A 45 11.48 22.91 -0.28
C SER A 45 11.39 22.08 0.99
N ASP A 46 10.49 22.44 1.90
CA ASP A 46 10.38 21.84 3.23
C ASP A 46 8.98 21.26 3.46
N VAL A 47 8.69 20.14 2.80
CA VAL A 47 7.45 19.41 3.07
C VAL A 47 7.61 18.67 4.39
N GLU A 48 6.81 19.07 5.38
CA GLU A 48 6.80 18.41 6.68
C GLU A 48 6.49 16.91 6.53
N GLY A 49 7.30 16.06 7.17
CA GLY A 49 7.20 14.60 7.01
C GLY A 49 5.82 14.04 7.38
N ASN A 50 5.16 14.63 8.37
CA ASN A 50 3.80 14.31 8.77
C ASN A 50 2.80 14.51 7.62
N MET A 51 2.97 15.61 6.88
CA MET A 51 2.13 15.92 5.73
C MET A 51 2.35 14.90 4.62
N VAL A 52 3.60 14.58 4.29
CA VAL A 52 3.95 13.56 3.27
C VAL A 52 3.35 12.20 3.60
N VAL A 53 3.45 11.76 4.86
CA VAL A 53 2.91 10.49 5.35
C VAL A 53 1.39 10.45 5.21
N LEU A 54 0.72 11.55 5.56
CA LEU A 54 -0.73 11.70 5.46
C LEU A 54 -1.20 11.68 3.99
N THR A 55 -0.61 12.49 3.10
CA THR A 55 -0.99 12.49 1.69
C THR A 55 -0.69 11.15 1.03
N ALA A 56 0.45 10.51 1.36
CA ALA A 56 0.76 9.17 0.87
C ALA A 56 -0.28 8.15 1.31
N GLY A 57 -0.74 8.23 2.57
CA GLY A 57 -1.77 7.34 3.09
C GLY A 57 -3.09 7.50 2.34
N ILE A 58 -3.51 8.74 2.10
CA ILE A 58 -4.75 9.05 1.35
C ILE A 58 -4.63 8.56 -0.09
N VAL A 59 -3.54 8.87 -0.78
CA VAL A 59 -3.33 8.49 -2.19
C VAL A 59 -3.27 6.97 -2.33
N THR A 60 -2.53 6.27 -1.46
CA THR A 60 -2.47 4.81 -1.47
C THR A 60 -3.84 4.18 -1.20
N ALA A 61 -4.61 4.70 -0.24
CA ALA A 61 -5.97 4.22 0.02
C ALA A 61 -6.89 4.43 -1.19
N ALA A 62 -6.84 5.61 -1.81
CA ALA A 62 -7.62 5.93 -3.01
C ALA A 62 -7.23 5.03 -4.20
N SER A 63 -5.94 4.75 -4.40
CA SER A 63 -5.46 3.85 -5.45
C SER A 63 -5.94 2.41 -5.23
N MET A 64 -5.93 1.91 -3.99
CA MET A 64 -6.45 0.58 -3.66
C MET A 64 -7.96 0.49 -3.90
N ILE A 65 -8.73 1.51 -3.49
CA ILE A 65 -10.18 1.57 -3.73
C ILE A 65 -10.48 1.64 -5.23
N GLY A 66 -9.76 2.50 -5.97
CA GLY A 66 -9.90 2.61 -7.41
C GLY A 66 -9.62 1.29 -8.14
N SER A 67 -8.56 0.58 -7.73
CA SER A 67 -8.25 -0.75 -8.25
C SER A 67 -9.33 -1.79 -7.93
N ALA A 68 -9.98 -1.70 -6.76
CA ALA A 68 -11.03 -2.63 -6.36
C ALA A 68 -12.36 -2.38 -7.08
N ILE A 69 -12.62 -1.15 -7.51
CA ILE A 69 -13.82 -0.74 -8.24
C ILE A 69 -13.74 -1.08 -9.73
N GLN A 70 -12.54 -1.30 -10.29
CA GLN A 70 -12.31 -1.55 -11.71
C GLN A 70 -12.76 -2.96 -12.19
N GLN A 71 -13.81 -3.53 -11.57
CA GLN A 71 -14.44 -4.79 -11.95
C GLN A 71 -15.19 -4.70 -13.28
#